data_AF-A0A0F8AI88-F1
#
_entry.id   AF-A0A0F8AI88-F1
#
_cell.length_a   1.000
_cell.length_b   1.000
_cell.length_c   1.000
_cell.angle_alpha   90.00
_cell.angle_beta   90.00
_cell.angle_gamma   90.00
#
_symmetry.space_group_name_H-M   'P 1'
#
loop_
_entity.id
_entity.type
_entity.pdbx_description
1 polymer ?
#
loop_
_entity_poly.entity_id
_entity_poly.type
_entity_poly.pdbx_seq_one_letter_code
_entity_poly.pdbx_strand_id
1 'polypeptide(L)'
;MVNDTVGTMMSCGYMDQNCEIGMIIGTGTNACYMEEMKNVKRVEGEDGRMCINTEWGGFGDDGSLEKFLTEFDREVNEKSINPGVHIFEKMISGMYLGEIVRLVLVKLTEAKLLFNGQTSKALLTPGQFETRFISDIEEQDKGLENTQKILEKLGLGRDMVDSCVVRLVCETISSRSARLCAAALATLANRIRVNRGLSHLKTTVGVDGTVYRKHPK
;
A
#
# COMPACT_ATOMS: atom_id res chain seq x y z
N MET A 1 -5.72 19.94 -16.04
CA MET A 1 -5.97 18.96 -14.97
C MET A 1 -4.70 18.13 -14.85
N VAL A 2 -4.18 17.89 -13.63
CA VAL A 2 -2.92 17.17 -13.41
C VAL A 2 -3.18 16.10 -12.34
N ASN A 3 -2.65 14.89 -12.54
CA ASN A 3 -2.71 13.83 -11.53
C ASN A 3 -1.69 14.12 -10.40
N ASP A 4 -2.04 13.75 -9.18
CA ASP A 4 -1.23 13.99 -7.97
C ASP A 4 0.18 13.37 -8.04
N THR A 5 0.35 12.19 -8.64
CA THR A 5 1.68 11.59 -8.87
C THR A 5 2.57 12.48 -9.73
N VAL A 6 2.00 13.09 -10.78
CA VAL A 6 2.71 14.02 -11.67
C VAL A 6 3.08 15.30 -10.91
N GLY A 7 2.15 15.84 -10.13
CA GLY A 7 2.43 17.00 -9.25
C GLY A 7 3.58 16.73 -8.29
N THR A 8 3.58 15.56 -7.65
CA THR A 8 4.65 15.11 -6.73
C THR A 8 6.00 14.96 -7.45
N MET A 9 6.01 14.34 -8.62
CA MET A 9 7.23 14.19 -9.43
C MET A 9 7.81 15.57 -9.81
N MET A 10 6.97 16.50 -10.27
CA MET A 10 7.40 17.83 -10.69
C MET A 10 7.88 18.69 -9.53
N SER A 11 7.22 18.60 -8.37
CA SER A 11 7.63 19.28 -7.14
C SER A 11 9.01 18.81 -6.68
N CYS A 12 9.25 17.50 -6.69
CA CYS A 12 10.57 16.93 -6.39
C CYS A 12 11.60 17.30 -7.49
N GLY A 13 11.19 17.24 -8.75
CA GLY A 13 12.00 17.60 -9.92
C GLY A 13 12.51 19.03 -9.92
N TYR A 14 11.78 19.96 -9.28
CA TYR A 14 12.25 21.33 -9.10
C TYR A 14 13.56 21.39 -8.29
N MET A 15 13.72 20.54 -7.28
CA MET A 15 14.90 20.49 -6.41
C MET A 15 15.96 19.49 -6.92
N ASP A 16 15.54 18.39 -7.52
CA ASP A 16 16.44 17.36 -8.06
C ASP A 16 16.05 16.99 -9.49
N GLN A 17 16.86 17.44 -10.45
CA GLN A 17 16.65 17.19 -11.88
C GLN A 17 16.79 15.70 -12.28
N ASN A 18 17.21 14.81 -11.37
CA ASN A 18 17.19 13.36 -11.58
C ASN A 18 15.83 12.73 -11.22
N CYS A 19 14.84 13.51 -10.77
CA CYS A 19 13.53 12.98 -10.41
C CYS A 19 12.71 12.66 -11.67
N GLU A 20 12.51 11.36 -11.92
CA GLU A 20 11.82 10.86 -13.11
C GLU A 20 10.67 9.90 -12.79
N ILE A 21 10.37 9.73 -11.50
CA ILE A 21 9.27 8.90 -11.00
C ILE A 21 8.55 9.69 -9.91
N GLY A 22 7.22 9.76 -10.01
CA GLY A 22 6.34 10.23 -8.95
C GLY A 22 5.54 9.07 -8.37
N MET A 23 5.40 9.00 -7.05
CA MET A 23 4.68 7.91 -6.39
C MET A 23 3.80 8.45 -5.25
N ILE A 24 2.60 7.91 -5.14
CA ILE A 24 1.65 8.19 -4.06
C ILE A 24 1.37 6.91 -3.29
N ILE A 25 1.50 6.97 -1.97
CA ILE A 25 1.10 5.89 -1.04
C ILE A 25 0.34 6.50 0.14
N GLY A 26 -0.96 6.67 -0.05
CA GLY A 26 -1.89 7.30 0.90
C GLY A 26 -3.19 6.51 1.00
N THR A 27 -4.33 7.20 0.87
CA THR A 27 -5.64 6.55 0.76
C THR A 27 -5.69 5.59 -0.42
N GLY A 28 -5.14 6.01 -1.57
CA GLY A 28 -4.87 5.17 -2.73
C GLY A 28 -3.37 4.96 -2.95
N THR A 29 -3.02 4.26 -4.02
CA THR A 29 -1.64 4.22 -4.52
C THR A 29 -1.58 4.33 -6.03
N ASN A 30 -0.66 5.17 -6.51
CA ASN A 30 -0.40 5.33 -7.94
C ASN A 30 1.06 5.74 -8.18
N ALA A 31 1.53 5.59 -9.41
CA ALA A 31 2.79 6.14 -9.85
C ALA A 31 2.74 6.71 -11.27
N CYS A 32 3.63 7.66 -11.53
CA CYS A 32 3.95 8.14 -12.86
C CYS A 32 5.46 8.09 -13.08
N TYR A 33 5.87 8.12 -14.35
CA TYR A 33 7.28 8.19 -14.71
C TYR A 33 7.49 8.83 -16.09
N MET A 34 8.71 9.26 -16.38
CA MET A 34 9.11 9.78 -17.69
C MET A 34 9.39 8.64 -18.68
N GLU A 35 8.56 8.52 -19.71
CA GLU A 35 8.69 7.57 -20.82
C GLU A 35 9.23 8.26 -22.07
N GLU A 36 9.97 7.52 -22.90
CA GLU A 36 10.46 7.98 -24.21
C GLU A 36 9.29 8.08 -25.20
N MET A 37 9.16 9.20 -25.92
CA MET A 37 8.02 9.47 -26.81
C MET A 37 7.80 8.36 -27.86
N LYS A 38 8.89 7.81 -28.42
CA LYS A 38 8.85 6.64 -29.32
C LYS A 38 8.09 5.41 -28.77
N ASN A 39 7.94 5.29 -27.46
CA ASN A 39 7.20 4.19 -26.83
C ASN A 39 5.69 4.53 -26.62
N VAL A 40 5.31 5.80 -26.74
CA VAL A 40 3.96 6.31 -26.47
C VAL A 40 3.11 6.30 -27.74
N LYS A 41 2.68 5.11 -28.16
CA LYS A 41 1.94 4.89 -29.42
C LYS A 41 0.62 5.65 -29.58
N ARG A 42 0.08 6.21 -28.49
CA ARG A 42 -1.20 6.93 -28.48
C ARG A 42 -1.06 8.42 -28.80
N VAL A 43 0.16 8.94 -28.87
CA VAL A 43 0.44 10.35 -29.16
C VAL A 43 1.37 10.40 -30.37
N GLU A 44 1.10 11.30 -31.32
CA GLU A 44 1.97 11.50 -32.48
C GLU A 44 3.29 12.16 -32.07
N GLY A 45 4.39 11.73 -32.69
CA GLY A 45 5.74 12.22 -32.43
C GLY A 45 6.61 11.19 -31.70
N GLU A 46 7.89 11.18 -32.05
CA GLU A 46 8.87 10.23 -31.47
C GLU A 46 9.94 10.93 -30.63
N ASP A 47 10.04 12.26 -30.76
CA ASP A 47 11.07 13.07 -30.13
C ASP A 47 10.72 13.48 -28.69
N GLY A 48 11.70 13.33 -27.80
CA GLY A 48 11.58 13.75 -26.40
C GLY A 48 10.94 12.69 -25.51
N ARG A 49 10.35 13.16 -24.40
CA ARG A 49 9.82 12.31 -23.33
C ARG A 49 8.48 12.83 -22.84
N MET A 50 7.63 11.92 -22.37
CA MET A 50 6.31 12.24 -21.83
C MET A 50 6.12 11.56 -20.48
N CYS A 51 5.54 12.29 -19.52
CA CYS A 51 5.14 11.72 -18.25
C CYS A 51 3.92 10.80 -18.47
N ILE A 52 4.05 9.54 -18.06
CA ILE A 52 2.98 8.54 -18.11
C ILE A 52 2.43 8.33 -16.71
N ASN A 53 1.16 8.63 -16.53
CA ASN A 53 0.39 8.14 -15.39
C ASN A 53 0.05 6.66 -15.62
N THR A 54 0.49 5.79 -14.73
CA THR A 54 0.36 4.34 -14.91
C THR A 54 -1.01 3.80 -14.53
N GLU A 55 -1.72 4.49 -13.63
CA GLU A 55 -2.91 3.97 -12.96
C GLU A 55 -2.69 2.53 -12.44
N TRP A 56 -1.52 2.30 -11.82
CA TRP A 56 -1.08 0.94 -11.46
C TRP A 56 -1.97 0.22 -10.44
N GLY A 57 -2.93 0.95 -9.84
CA GLY A 57 -3.85 0.40 -8.86
C GLY A 57 -4.69 -0.72 -9.46
N GLY A 58 -5.01 -0.62 -10.76
CA GLY A 58 -5.74 -1.63 -11.53
C GLY A 58 -4.92 -2.85 -11.96
N PHE A 59 -3.64 -2.96 -11.58
CA PHE A 59 -2.89 -4.18 -11.83
C PHE A 59 -3.57 -5.37 -11.13
N GLY A 60 -3.81 -6.47 -11.86
CA GLY A 60 -4.53 -7.63 -11.34
C GLY A 60 -6.04 -7.63 -11.55
N ASP A 61 -6.64 -6.53 -12.02
CA ASP A 61 -8.09 -6.46 -12.35
C ASP A 61 -8.48 -7.47 -13.45
N ASP A 62 -7.52 -7.87 -14.27
CA ASP A 62 -7.65 -8.90 -15.31
C ASP A 62 -7.45 -10.35 -14.79
N GLY A 63 -7.27 -10.52 -13.49
CA GLY A 63 -7.00 -11.81 -12.85
C GLY A 63 -5.52 -12.22 -12.84
N SER A 64 -4.60 -11.40 -13.36
CA SER A 64 -3.16 -11.71 -13.36
C SER A 64 -2.55 -11.90 -11.97
N LEU A 65 -3.20 -11.35 -10.93
CA LEU A 65 -2.78 -11.46 -9.54
C LEU A 65 -3.55 -12.52 -8.72
N GLU A 66 -4.51 -13.23 -9.31
CA GLU A 66 -5.44 -14.11 -8.58
C GLU A 66 -4.73 -15.13 -7.67
N LYS A 67 -3.63 -15.70 -8.15
CA LYS A 67 -2.84 -16.69 -7.39
C LYS A 67 -2.11 -16.13 -6.16
N PHE A 68 -1.97 -14.80 -6.08
CA PHE A 68 -1.31 -14.12 -4.97
C PHE A 68 -2.32 -13.53 -3.97
N LEU A 69 -3.59 -13.42 -4.35
CA LEU A 69 -4.64 -12.93 -3.47
C LEU A 69 -4.93 -13.95 -2.37
N THR A 70 -4.98 -13.48 -1.12
CA THR A 70 -5.45 -14.26 0.02
C THR A 70 -6.98 -14.22 0.09
N GLU A 71 -7.57 -15.05 0.95
CA GLU A 71 -9.01 -14.94 1.24
C GLU A 71 -9.40 -13.56 1.79
N PHE A 72 -8.50 -12.91 2.55
CA PHE A 72 -8.74 -11.58 3.11
C PHE A 72 -8.77 -10.51 2.03
N ASP A 73 -7.87 -10.59 1.05
CA ASP A 73 -7.85 -9.66 -0.08
C ASP A 73 -9.13 -9.81 -0.93
N ARG A 74 -9.59 -11.05 -1.14
CA ARG A 74 -10.85 -11.32 -1.85
C ARG A 74 -12.05 -10.75 -1.12
N GLU A 75 -12.14 -10.96 0.20
CA GLU A 75 -13.24 -10.42 0.99
C GLU A 75 -13.25 -8.89 1.01
N VAL A 76 -12.08 -8.24 1.14
CA VAL A 76 -11.96 -6.78 1.02
C VAL A 76 -12.42 -6.31 -0.36
N ASN A 77 -12.01 -7.00 -1.42
CA ASN A 77 -12.40 -6.66 -2.78
C ASN A 77 -13.92 -6.78 -2.98
N GLU A 78 -14.52 -7.91 -2.59
CA GLU A 78 -15.95 -8.18 -2.74
C GLU A 78 -16.83 -7.18 -2.00
N LYS A 79 -16.41 -6.74 -0.81
CA LYS A 79 -17.15 -5.80 0.04
C LYS A 79 -16.80 -4.32 -0.21
N SER A 80 -15.87 -4.05 -1.12
CA SER A 80 -15.48 -2.68 -1.47
C SER A 80 -16.55 -1.96 -2.30
N ILE A 81 -16.40 -0.64 -2.44
CA ILE A 81 -17.28 0.20 -3.28
C ILE A 81 -17.16 -0.18 -4.77
N ASN A 82 -16.01 -0.72 -5.16
CA ASN A 82 -15.66 -1.04 -6.55
C ASN A 82 -15.13 -2.49 -6.66
N PRO A 83 -15.98 -3.53 -6.49
CA PRO A 83 -15.55 -4.92 -6.60
C PRO A 83 -14.93 -5.24 -7.97
N GLY A 84 -13.81 -5.97 -7.97
CA GLY A 84 -13.10 -6.37 -9.18
C GLY A 84 -12.22 -5.28 -9.81
N VAL A 85 -12.17 -4.09 -9.21
CA VAL A 85 -11.40 -2.94 -9.70
C VAL A 85 -10.38 -2.50 -8.66
N HIS A 86 -9.20 -2.09 -9.11
CA HIS A 86 -8.07 -1.65 -8.28
C HIS A 86 -7.55 -2.74 -7.33
N ILE A 87 -7.38 -3.97 -7.83
CA ILE A 87 -6.93 -5.12 -7.05
C ILE A 87 -5.55 -4.88 -6.40
N PHE A 88 -4.59 -4.30 -7.14
CA PHE A 88 -3.27 -4.01 -6.60
C PHE A 88 -3.31 -2.91 -5.54
N GLU A 89 -4.11 -1.86 -5.75
CA GLU A 89 -4.31 -0.79 -4.76
C GLU A 89 -4.85 -1.34 -3.44
N LYS A 90 -5.82 -2.25 -3.51
CA LYS A 90 -6.44 -2.87 -2.33
C LYS A 90 -5.48 -3.65 -1.45
N MET A 91 -4.40 -4.17 -2.03
CA MET A 91 -3.37 -4.88 -1.25
C MET A 91 -2.37 -3.95 -0.54
N ILE A 92 -2.38 -2.66 -0.89
CA ILE A 92 -1.30 -1.71 -0.56
C ILE A 92 -1.78 -0.51 0.23
N SER A 93 -2.87 0.13 -0.21
CA SER A 93 -3.19 1.49 0.20
C SER A 93 -3.83 1.57 1.57
N GLY A 94 -3.72 2.75 2.19
CA GLY A 94 -4.20 2.98 3.54
C GLY A 94 -5.72 2.93 3.69
N MET A 95 -6.48 2.93 2.60
CA MET A 95 -7.92 2.68 2.65
C MET A 95 -8.24 1.22 3.03
N TYR A 96 -7.35 0.28 2.72
CA TYR A 96 -7.67 -1.15 2.76
C TYR A 96 -6.82 -1.95 3.77
N LEU A 97 -5.58 -1.52 4.08
CA LEU A 97 -4.69 -2.26 4.98
C LEU A 97 -5.32 -2.55 6.34
N GLY A 98 -5.98 -1.55 6.95
CA GLY A 98 -6.67 -1.72 8.23
C GLY A 98 -7.75 -2.81 8.18
N GLU A 99 -8.49 -2.89 7.07
CA GLU A 99 -9.55 -3.89 6.91
C GLU A 99 -8.98 -5.30 6.71
N ILE A 100 -7.87 -5.43 5.97
CA ILE A 100 -7.16 -6.72 5.83
C ILE A 100 -6.70 -7.21 7.21
N VAL A 101 -6.07 -6.34 8.01
CA VAL A 101 -5.68 -6.67 9.38
C VAL A 101 -6.89 -7.08 10.21
N ARG A 102 -7.99 -6.31 10.17
CA ARG A 102 -9.23 -6.63 10.90
C ARG A 102 -9.74 -8.03 10.59
N LEU A 103 -9.79 -8.40 9.31
CA LEU A 103 -10.28 -9.71 8.88
C LEU A 103 -9.38 -10.85 9.36
N VAL A 104 -8.06 -10.67 9.33
CA VAL A 104 -7.11 -11.62 9.93
C VAL A 104 -7.37 -11.78 11.42
N LEU A 105 -7.54 -10.67 12.15
CA LEU A 105 -7.82 -10.71 13.59
C LEU A 105 -9.15 -11.38 13.92
N VAL A 106 -10.21 -11.13 13.14
CA VAL A 106 -11.50 -11.84 13.27
C VAL A 106 -11.29 -13.34 13.11
N LYS A 107 -10.62 -13.76 12.03
CA LYS A 107 -10.39 -15.19 11.75
C LYS A 107 -9.59 -15.88 12.85
N LEU A 108 -8.52 -15.23 13.35
CA LEU A 108 -7.73 -15.75 14.46
C LEU A 108 -8.54 -15.83 15.77
N THR A 109 -9.41 -14.86 16.02
CA THR A 109 -10.30 -14.86 17.18
C THR A 109 -11.31 -16.01 17.08
N GLU A 110 -11.99 -16.17 15.94
CA GLU A 110 -12.95 -17.27 15.72
C GLU A 110 -12.29 -18.65 15.86
N ALA A 111 -11.03 -18.78 15.47
CA ALA A 111 -10.22 -19.99 15.67
C ALA A 111 -9.73 -20.18 17.13
N LYS A 112 -10.09 -19.30 18.07
CA LYS A 112 -9.65 -19.26 19.48
C LYS A 112 -8.13 -19.12 19.65
N LEU A 113 -7.46 -18.53 18.66
CA LEU A 113 -6.01 -18.24 18.69
C LEU A 113 -5.72 -16.83 19.24
N LEU A 114 -6.74 -15.97 19.30
CA LEU A 114 -6.69 -14.64 19.90
C LEU A 114 -7.86 -14.44 20.85
N PHE A 115 -7.64 -13.63 21.90
CA PHE A 115 -8.66 -13.11 22.81
C PHE A 115 -9.55 -14.21 23.44
N ASN A 116 -9.03 -15.43 23.59
CA ASN A 116 -9.78 -16.62 24.02
C ASN A 116 -11.08 -16.86 23.22
N GLY A 117 -11.13 -16.43 21.96
CA GLY A 117 -12.31 -16.51 21.11
C GLY A 117 -13.38 -15.45 21.36
N GLN A 118 -13.09 -14.44 22.17
CA GLN A 118 -14.03 -13.36 22.46
C GLN A 118 -13.86 -12.22 21.46
N THR A 119 -14.88 -12.02 20.62
CA THR A 119 -14.97 -10.89 19.70
C THR A 119 -15.55 -9.66 20.38
N SER A 120 -15.30 -8.49 19.81
CA SER A 120 -16.01 -7.25 20.17
C SER A 120 -16.87 -6.73 19.01
N LYS A 121 -17.87 -5.90 19.31
CA LYS A 121 -18.67 -5.22 18.27
C LYS A 121 -17.77 -4.39 17.33
N ALA A 122 -16.73 -3.76 17.86
CA ALA A 122 -15.80 -2.97 17.07
C ALA A 122 -15.00 -3.86 16.10
N LEU A 123 -14.46 -5.00 16.57
CA LEU A 123 -13.70 -5.92 15.74
C LEU A 123 -14.53 -6.50 14.57
N LEU A 124 -15.82 -6.77 14.81
CA LEU A 124 -16.73 -7.29 13.79
C LEU A 124 -17.27 -6.22 12.83
N THR A 125 -17.03 -4.93 13.10
CA THR A 125 -17.53 -3.84 12.25
C THR A 125 -16.44 -3.40 11.25
N PRO A 126 -16.73 -3.45 9.93
CA PRO A 126 -15.80 -2.98 8.91
C PRO A 126 -15.29 -1.56 9.15
N GLY A 127 -14.01 -1.31 8.87
CA GLY A 127 -13.37 0.00 8.97
C GLY A 127 -13.09 0.49 10.39
N GLN A 128 -13.44 -0.25 11.45
CA GLN A 128 -13.11 0.12 12.83
C GLN A 128 -11.63 -0.06 13.17
N PHE A 129 -10.93 -0.94 12.45
CA PHE A 129 -9.47 -1.05 12.56
C PHE A 129 -8.83 -0.10 11.54
N GLU A 130 -8.52 1.11 11.98
CA GLU A 130 -7.97 2.15 11.11
C GLU A 130 -6.51 1.87 10.75
N THR A 131 -6.08 2.18 9.52
CA THR A 131 -4.67 2.01 9.10
C THR A 131 -3.68 2.76 10.00
N ARG A 132 -4.09 3.88 10.63
CA ARG A 132 -3.21 4.55 11.61
C ARG A 132 -2.84 3.68 12.81
N PHE A 133 -3.70 2.74 13.20
CA PHE A 133 -3.40 1.81 14.29
C PHE A 133 -2.24 0.89 13.92
N ILE A 134 -2.10 0.52 12.64
CA ILE A 134 -0.96 -0.25 12.16
C ILE A 134 0.34 0.53 12.45
N SER A 135 0.38 1.82 12.10
CA SER A 135 1.53 2.69 12.40
C SER A 135 1.81 2.82 13.90
N ASP A 136 0.77 2.98 14.72
CA ASP A 136 0.92 3.11 16.18
C ASP A 136 1.41 1.80 16.82
N ILE A 137 0.97 0.65 16.32
CA ILE A 137 1.32 -0.70 16.81
C ILE A 137 2.76 -1.07 16.45
N GLU A 138 3.20 -0.70 15.25
CA GLU A 138 4.55 -1.00 14.75
C GLU A 138 5.62 -0.05 15.29
N GLU A 139 5.22 1.02 15.99
CA GLU A 139 6.14 1.98 16.60
C GLU A 139 7.18 1.28 17.49
N GLN A 140 8.43 1.72 17.37
CA GLN A 140 9.59 0.99 17.87
C GLN A 140 9.62 0.91 19.41
N ASP A 141 9.33 2.02 20.09
CA ASP A 141 9.54 2.13 21.53
C ASP A 141 8.26 1.83 22.32
N LYS A 142 7.09 2.21 21.81
CA LYS A 142 5.79 2.10 22.52
C LYS A 142 4.79 1.21 21.80
N GLY A 143 5.18 0.48 20.75
CA GLY A 143 4.22 -0.28 19.94
C GLY A 143 3.38 -1.29 20.72
N LEU A 144 3.94 -1.99 21.72
CA LEU A 144 3.17 -2.88 22.60
C LEU A 144 2.19 -2.12 23.51
N GLU A 145 2.62 -0.99 24.08
CA GLU A 145 1.75 -0.13 24.90
C GLU A 145 0.61 0.44 24.05
N ASN A 146 0.92 0.88 22.83
CA ASN A 146 -0.06 1.36 21.85
C ASN A 146 -1.04 0.25 21.46
N THR A 147 -0.54 -0.97 21.27
CA THR A 147 -1.38 -2.14 20.97
C THR A 147 -2.40 -2.37 22.08
N GLN A 148 -1.97 -2.39 23.35
CA GLN A 148 -2.89 -2.57 24.47
C GLN A 148 -3.96 -1.46 24.55
N LYS A 149 -3.59 -0.20 24.30
CA LYS A 149 -4.54 0.93 24.25
C LYS A 149 -5.54 0.80 23.10
N ILE A 150 -5.07 0.36 21.93
CA ILE A 150 -5.93 0.16 20.75
C ILE A 150 -6.87 -1.02 20.99
N LEU A 151 -6.40 -2.12 21.55
CA LEU A 151 -7.22 -3.26 21.92
C LEU A 151 -8.30 -2.88 22.94
N GLU A 152 -7.96 -2.11 23.98
CA GLU A 152 -8.94 -1.56 24.91
C GLU A 152 -10.00 -0.71 24.19
N LYS A 153 -9.56 0.20 23.30
CA LYS A 153 -10.47 1.05 22.50
C LYS A 153 -11.42 0.21 21.64
N LEU A 154 -10.95 -0.93 21.13
CA LEU A 154 -11.75 -1.88 20.37
C LEU A 154 -12.59 -2.79 21.27
N GLY A 155 -12.53 -2.67 22.60
CA GLY A 155 -13.26 -3.51 23.55
C GLY A 155 -12.75 -4.95 23.59
N LEU A 156 -11.44 -5.14 23.39
CA LEU A 156 -10.73 -6.43 23.43
C LEU A 156 -9.82 -6.53 24.65
N GLY A 157 -9.43 -7.76 24.99
CA GLY A 157 -8.50 -8.04 26.09
C GLY A 157 -7.10 -7.48 25.84
N ARG A 158 -6.39 -7.13 26.92
CA ARG A 158 -5.03 -6.54 26.89
C ARG A 158 -3.92 -7.56 27.15
N ASP A 159 -4.17 -8.84 26.86
CA ASP A 159 -3.17 -9.86 27.10
C ASP A 159 -1.88 -9.57 26.31
N MET A 160 -0.74 -9.83 26.92
CA MET A 160 0.56 -9.55 26.31
C MET A 160 0.84 -10.44 25.10
N VAL A 161 0.42 -11.70 25.14
CA VAL A 161 0.58 -12.64 24.03
C VAL A 161 -0.28 -12.21 22.85
N ASP A 162 -1.55 -11.87 23.11
CA ASP A 162 -2.45 -11.33 22.08
C ASP A 162 -1.87 -10.05 21.45
N SER A 163 -1.30 -9.15 22.27
CA SER A 163 -0.68 -7.92 21.79
C SER A 163 0.50 -8.18 20.85
N CYS A 164 1.36 -9.15 21.18
CA CYS A 164 2.47 -9.56 20.31
C CYS A 164 1.97 -10.16 18.99
N VAL A 165 0.92 -10.97 19.02
CA VAL A 165 0.33 -11.57 17.81
C VAL A 165 -0.31 -10.49 16.92
N VAL A 166 -1.04 -9.55 17.51
CA VAL A 166 -1.62 -8.41 16.77
C VAL A 166 -0.54 -7.59 16.08
N ARG A 167 0.56 -7.30 16.79
CA ARG A 167 1.72 -6.61 16.21
C ARG A 167 2.32 -7.40 15.05
N LEU A 168 2.52 -8.71 15.20
CA LEU A 168 3.03 -9.56 14.12
C LEU A 168 2.12 -9.56 12.88
N VAL A 169 0.80 -9.55 13.07
CA VAL A 169 -0.17 -9.43 11.96
C VAL A 169 0.00 -8.09 11.25
N CYS A 170 0.08 -6.98 11.99
CA CYS A 170 0.32 -5.65 11.42
C CYS A 170 1.62 -5.63 10.59
N GLU A 171 2.74 -6.04 11.18
CA GLU A 171 4.05 -6.08 10.53
C GLU A 171 4.04 -6.95 9.26
N THR A 172 3.30 -8.06 9.28
CA THR A 172 3.18 -8.96 8.12
C THR A 172 2.46 -8.28 6.96
N ILE A 173 1.32 -7.62 7.25
CA ILE A 173 0.50 -6.96 6.23
C ILE A 173 1.17 -5.68 5.71
N SER A 174 1.75 -4.86 6.58
CA SER A 174 2.51 -3.65 6.20
C SER A 174 3.74 -4.01 5.36
N SER A 175 4.51 -5.03 5.77
CA SER A 175 5.68 -5.53 5.02
C SER A 175 5.29 -6.04 3.64
N ARG A 176 4.17 -6.75 3.52
CA ARG A 176 3.65 -7.20 2.22
C ARG A 176 3.34 -6.00 1.33
N SER A 177 2.63 -5.01 1.84
CA SER A 177 2.30 -3.77 1.11
C SER A 177 3.57 -3.08 0.60
N ALA A 178 4.56 -2.87 1.47
CA ALA A 178 5.84 -2.26 1.10
C ALA A 178 6.60 -3.06 0.03
N ARG A 179 6.62 -4.39 0.11
CA ARG A 179 7.25 -5.27 -0.90
C ARG A 179 6.56 -5.22 -2.25
N LEU A 180 5.22 -5.15 -2.28
CA LEU A 180 4.46 -4.99 -3.52
C LEU A 180 4.75 -3.63 -4.17
N CYS A 181 4.74 -2.54 -3.39
CA CYS A 181 5.18 -1.22 -3.86
C CYS A 181 6.61 -1.26 -4.43
N ALA A 182 7.54 -1.88 -3.71
CA ALA A 182 8.93 -2.00 -4.14
C ALA A 182 9.06 -2.75 -5.47
N ALA A 183 8.29 -3.83 -5.67
CA ALA A 183 8.29 -4.59 -6.93
C ALA A 183 7.76 -3.75 -8.11
N ALA A 184 6.67 -2.99 -7.90
CA ALA A 184 6.13 -2.10 -8.92
C ALA A 184 7.10 -0.95 -9.25
N LEU A 185 7.69 -0.31 -8.23
CA LEU A 185 8.69 0.73 -8.41
C LEU A 185 9.94 0.21 -9.13
N ALA A 186 10.43 -0.97 -8.76
CA ALA A 186 11.56 -1.62 -9.43
C ALA A 186 11.26 -1.90 -10.91
N THR A 187 10.01 -2.18 -11.26
CA THR A 187 9.57 -2.37 -12.65
C THR A 187 9.67 -1.06 -13.43
N LEU A 188 9.20 0.06 -12.87
CA LEU A 188 9.32 1.38 -13.50
C LEU A 188 10.79 1.82 -13.67
N ALA A 189 11.59 1.69 -12.61
CA ALA A 189 13.01 2.02 -12.67
C ALA A 189 13.76 1.15 -13.71
N ASN A 190 13.48 -0.15 -13.76
CA ASN A 190 14.08 -1.03 -14.77
C ASN A 190 13.62 -0.69 -16.18
N ARG A 191 12.36 -0.28 -16.36
CA ARG A 191 11.85 0.15 -17.66
C ARG A 191 12.62 1.38 -18.16
N ILE A 192 12.80 2.40 -17.33
CA ILE A 192 13.61 3.59 -17.69
C ILE A 192 15.04 3.18 -18.05
N ARG A 193 15.65 2.33 -17.22
CA ARG A 193 17.02 1.84 -17.42
C ARG A 193 17.18 1.14 -18.78
N VAL A 194 16.27 0.22 -19.10
CA VAL A 194 16.29 -0.58 -20.34
C VAL A 194 15.99 0.30 -21.55
N ASN A 195 15.00 1.18 -21.49
CA ASN A 195 14.64 2.07 -22.60
C ASN A 195 15.80 2.97 -23.04
N ARG A 196 16.70 3.30 -22.10
CA ARG A 196 17.90 4.12 -22.33
C ARG A 196 19.17 3.31 -22.55
N GLY A 197 19.10 1.98 -22.58
CA GLY A 197 20.27 1.11 -22.77
C GLY A 197 21.33 1.23 -21.68
N LEU A 198 20.92 1.58 -20.45
CA LEU A 198 21.84 1.85 -19.34
C LEU A 198 22.20 0.56 -18.58
N SER A 199 23.48 0.41 -18.23
CA SER A 199 23.93 -0.63 -17.30
C SER A 199 23.54 -0.31 -15.85
N HIS A 200 23.49 0.96 -15.49
CA HIS A 200 23.10 1.46 -14.18
C HIS A 200 22.22 2.71 -14.33
N LEU A 201 21.13 2.79 -13.56
CA LEU A 201 20.25 3.96 -13.52
C LEU A 201 20.39 4.66 -12.17
N LYS A 202 20.72 5.96 -12.21
CA LYS A 202 20.57 6.86 -11.08
C LYS A 202 19.32 7.71 -11.32
N THR A 203 18.33 7.57 -10.45
CA THR A 203 17.06 8.31 -10.51
C THR A 203 16.60 8.66 -9.11
N THR A 204 15.85 9.75 -9.01
CA THR A 204 15.15 10.15 -7.80
C THR A 204 13.66 9.85 -7.96
N VAL A 205 13.00 9.54 -6.84
CA VAL A 205 11.56 9.27 -6.78
C VAL A 205 10.94 10.31 -5.85
N GLY A 206 10.04 11.13 -6.39
CA GLY A 206 9.20 12.00 -5.57
C GLY A 206 8.08 11.17 -4.94
N VAL A 207 7.98 11.16 -3.62
CA VAL A 207 6.97 10.37 -2.89
C VAL A 207 6.13 11.26 -1.99
N ASP A 208 4.81 11.10 -2.02
CA ASP A 208 3.90 11.66 -1.03
C ASP A 208 2.85 10.62 -0.61
N GLY A 209 2.12 10.91 0.46
CA GLY A 209 1.03 10.09 0.98
C GLY A 209 1.11 9.88 2.49
N THR A 210 -0.04 9.69 3.12
CA THR A 210 -0.15 9.58 4.58
C THR A 210 0.45 8.29 5.11
N VAL A 211 0.30 7.17 4.40
CA VAL A 211 0.86 5.88 4.81
C VAL A 211 2.38 5.96 4.79
N TYR A 212 2.96 6.42 3.67
CA TYR A 212 4.42 6.58 3.54
C TYR A 212 5.03 7.52 4.61
N ARG A 213 4.35 8.63 4.92
CA ARG A 213 4.88 9.63 5.87
C ARG A 213 4.74 9.23 7.34
N LYS A 214 3.70 8.48 7.70
CA LYS A 214 3.33 8.23 9.11
C LYS A 214 3.67 6.83 9.59
N HIS A 215 3.92 5.88 8.69
CA HIS A 215 4.31 4.54 9.07
C HIS A 215 5.75 4.54 9.60
N PRO A 216 6.06 3.80 10.68
CA PRO A 216 7.42 3.66 11.20
C PRO A 216 8.40 3.18 10.13
N LYS A 217 9.67 3.53 10.28
CA LYS A 217 10.76 3.14 9.37
C LYS A 217 11.29 1.74 9.68
#